data_AF-A0A2E1I734-F1
#
_entry.id   AF-A0A2E1I734-F1
#
_cell.length_a   1.000
_cell.length_b   1.000
_cell.length_c   1.000
_cell.angle_alpha   90.00
_cell.angle_beta   90.00
_cell.angle_gamma   90.00
#
_symmetry.space_group_name_H-M   'P 1'
#
loop_
_entity.id
_entity.type
_entity.pdbx_description
1 polymer ?
#
loop_
_entity_poly.entity_id
_entity_poly.type
_entity_poly.pdbx_seq_one_letter_code
_entity_poly.pdbx_strand_id
1 'polypeptide(L)'
;PVVGADGFRAPPLHPSIDSALNRAAQHLYGENWMPLFEGGTIPFLSMMQNRFPDAAFLVTGSMGPDGNAHGPDEKLHVPASENLTLAISLALNALSKG
;
A
#
# COMPACT_ATOMS: atom_id res chain seq x y z
N PRO A 1 22.17 15.97 17.95
CA PRO A 1 20.74 15.64 18.21
C PRO A 1 20.25 14.58 17.22
N VAL A 2 19.59 13.52 17.69
CA VAL A 2 18.90 12.59 16.78
C VAL A 2 17.66 13.33 16.26
N VAL A 3 17.68 13.66 14.97
CA VAL A 3 16.52 14.23 14.28
C VAL A 3 15.73 13.04 13.72
N GLY A 4 14.42 12.98 14.02
CA GLY A 4 13.55 11.96 13.44
C GLY A 4 13.46 12.13 11.92
N ALA A 5 13.17 11.05 11.20
CA ALA A 5 12.93 11.16 9.76
C ALA A 5 11.58 11.83 9.49
N ASP A 6 11.46 12.50 8.34
CA ASP A 6 10.21 13.10 7.91
C ASP A 6 9.15 12.03 7.59
N GLY A 7 7.88 12.40 7.79
CA GLY A 7 6.73 11.60 7.40
C GLY A 7 6.46 11.65 5.89
N PHE A 8 5.46 10.88 5.46
CA PHE A 8 4.98 10.81 4.08
C PHE A 8 3.45 10.88 4.07
N ARG A 9 2.88 11.63 3.11
CA ARG A 9 1.43 11.67 2.87
C ARG A 9 1.16 11.41 1.40
N ALA A 10 0.59 10.25 1.07
CA ALA A 10 0.27 9.92 -0.31
C ALA A 10 -0.68 10.96 -0.96
N PRO A 11 -0.46 11.34 -2.23
CA PRO A 11 -1.45 12.08 -3.00
C PRO A 11 -2.68 11.20 -3.31
N PRO A 12 -3.80 11.77 -3.79
CA PRO A 12 -4.94 10.98 -4.24
C PRO A 12 -4.54 9.97 -5.32
N LEU A 13 -5.14 8.78 -5.29
CA LEU A 13 -4.94 7.76 -6.32
C LEU A 13 -5.59 8.18 -7.64
N HIS A 14 -5.02 7.70 -8.74
CA HIS A 14 -5.66 7.80 -10.05
C HIS A 14 -7.02 7.06 -10.02
N PRO A 15 -8.11 7.63 -10.58
CA PRO A 15 -9.45 7.03 -10.49
C PRO A 15 -9.54 5.58 -11.02
N SER A 16 -8.74 5.23 -12.03
CA SER A 16 -8.70 3.86 -12.56
C SER A 16 -8.10 2.87 -11.56
N ILE A 17 -7.09 3.28 -10.78
CA ILE A 17 -6.50 2.47 -9.72
C ILE A 17 -7.50 2.30 -8.59
N ASP A 18 -8.11 3.39 -8.12
CA ASP A 18 -9.11 3.37 -7.04
C ASP A 18 -10.26 2.39 -7.37
N SER A 19 -10.80 2.50 -8.58
CA SER A 19 -11.85 1.60 -9.06
C SER A 19 -11.37 0.14 -9.18
N ALA A 20 -10.11 -0.09 -9.56
CA ALA A 20 -9.55 -1.43 -9.66
C ALA A 20 -9.34 -2.07 -8.29
N LEU A 21 -8.84 -1.30 -7.31
CA LEU A 21 -8.70 -1.76 -5.93
C LEU A 21 -10.07 -2.08 -5.33
N ASN A 22 -11.10 -1.26 -5.59
CA ASN A 22 -12.46 -1.53 -5.13
C ASN A 22 -13.01 -2.84 -5.71
N ARG A 23 -12.85 -3.07 -7.02
CA ARG A 23 -13.27 -4.34 -7.64
C ARG A 23 -12.50 -5.54 -7.08
N ALA A 24 -11.19 -5.39 -6.85
CA ALA A 24 -10.36 -6.45 -6.28
C ALA A 24 -10.80 -6.79 -4.85
N ALA A 25 -10.98 -5.78 -4.00
CA ALA A 25 -11.43 -5.97 -2.62
C ALA A 25 -12.83 -6.60 -2.56
N GLN A 26 -13.76 -6.16 -3.40
CA GLN A 26 -15.10 -6.73 -3.49
C GLN A 26 -15.05 -8.20 -3.90
N HIS A 27 -14.20 -8.56 -4.87
CA HIS A 27 -14.04 -9.94 -5.31
C HIS A 27 -13.40 -10.85 -4.25
N LEU A 28 -12.40 -10.34 -3.53
CA LEU A 28 -11.58 -11.11 -2.59
C LEU A 28 -12.17 -11.20 -1.19
N TYR A 29 -12.88 -10.15 -0.76
CA TYR A 29 -13.31 -9.97 0.62
C TYR A 29 -14.78 -9.55 0.76
N GLY A 30 -15.48 -9.24 -0.35
CA GLY A 30 -16.87 -8.76 -0.31
C GLY A 30 -17.04 -7.34 0.24
N GLU A 31 -15.93 -6.59 0.35
CA GLU A 31 -15.86 -5.26 0.96
C GLU A 31 -15.14 -4.28 0.05
N ASN A 32 -15.30 -2.97 0.32
CA ASN A 32 -14.55 -1.94 -0.40
C ASN A 32 -13.09 -1.88 0.07
N TRP A 33 -12.18 -1.44 -0.81
CA TRP A 33 -10.83 -1.15 -0.38
C TRP A 33 -10.84 0.11 0.51
N MET A 34 -9.85 0.25 1.38
CA MET A 34 -9.76 1.38 2.29
C MET A 34 -8.32 1.89 2.44
N PRO A 35 -8.12 3.22 2.45
CA PRO A 35 -6.85 3.79 2.86
C PRO A 35 -6.68 3.68 4.38
N LEU A 36 -5.43 3.58 4.83
CA LEU A 36 -5.10 3.52 6.24
C LEU A 36 -3.84 4.37 6.52
N PHE A 37 -3.67 4.80 7.77
CA PHE A 37 -2.48 5.52 8.21
C PHE A 37 -1.57 4.55 8.97
N GLU A 38 -0.30 4.49 8.57
CA GLU A 38 0.70 3.66 9.24
C GLU A 38 1.47 4.46 10.29
N GLY A 39 1.66 3.86 11.48
CA GLY A 39 2.48 4.44 12.55
C GLY A 39 3.98 4.25 12.35
N GLY A 40 4.39 3.33 11.47
CA GLY A 40 5.78 3.09 11.12
C GLY A 40 6.37 4.19 10.23
N THR A 41 7.69 4.22 10.11
CA THR A 41 8.40 5.19 9.26
C THR A 41 9.11 4.48 8.11
N ILE A 42 8.82 4.90 6.88
CA ILE A 42 9.54 4.48 5.67
C ILE A 42 10.19 5.74 5.06
N PRO A 43 11.42 6.11 5.47
CA PRO A 43 12.03 7.39 5.10
C PRO A 43 12.14 7.61 3.59
N PHE A 44 12.31 6.50 2.84
CA PHE A 44 12.38 6.52 1.39
C PHE A 44 11.15 7.13 0.71
N LEU A 45 9.96 6.99 1.30
CA LEU A 45 8.74 7.57 0.73
C LEU A 45 8.75 9.10 0.80
N SER A 46 9.20 9.67 1.92
CA SER A 46 9.36 11.13 2.06
C SER A 46 10.41 11.68 1.08
N MET A 47 11.55 10.97 0.95
CA MET A 47 12.58 11.32 -0.02
C MET A 47 12.04 11.31 -1.46
N MET A 48 11.26 10.28 -1.83
CA MET A 48 10.67 10.16 -3.15
C MET A 48 9.60 11.22 -3.41
N GLN A 49 8.76 11.52 -2.43
CA GLN A 49 7.77 12.60 -2.53
C GLN A 49 8.43 13.97 -2.74
N ASN A 50 9.54 14.25 -2.06
CA ASN A 50 10.29 15.49 -2.24
C ASN A 50 11.00 15.55 -3.60
N ARG A 51 11.51 14.41 -4.09
CA ARG A 51 12.25 14.35 -5.36
C ARG A 51 11.34 14.36 -6.58
N PHE A 52 10.18 13.71 -6.49
CA PHE A 52 9.22 13.51 -7.57
C PHE A 52 7.83 13.93 -7.08
N PRO A 53 7.55 15.25 -7.01
CA PRO A 53 6.29 15.76 -6.44
C PRO A 53 5.04 15.31 -7.21
N ASP A 54 5.19 14.99 -8.49
CA ASP A 54 4.10 14.55 -9.37
C ASP A 54 3.96 13.02 -9.44
N ALA A 55 4.76 12.27 -8.68
CA ALA A 55 4.67 10.81 -8.66
C ALA A 55 3.38 10.33 -7.97
N ALA A 56 2.75 9.31 -8.55
CA ALA A 56 1.68 8.56 -7.89
C ALA A 56 2.28 7.52 -6.93
N PHE A 57 1.61 7.27 -5.81
CA PHE A 57 2.05 6.31 -4.80
C PHE A 57 0.92 5.34 -4.44
N LEU A 58 1.21 4.04 -4.54
CA LEU A 58 0.43 2.98 -3.93
C LEU A 58 1.31 2.27 -2.91
N VAL A 59 1.19 2.67 -1.64
CA VAL A 59 1.93 2.07 -0.53
C VAL A 59 1.00 1.11 0.18
N THR A 60 1.35 -0.17 0.21
CA THR A 60 0.50 -1.24 0.73
C THR A 60 1.34 -2.44 1.15
N GLY A 61 0.74 -3.38 1.87
CA GLY A 61 1.38 -4.59 2.39
C GLY A 61 0.35 -5.56 2.97
N SER A 62 0.80 -6.78 3.28
CA SER A 62 -0.03 -7.84 3.90
C SER A 62 0.28 -8.03 5.39
N MET A 63 1.06 -7.11 5.97
CA MET A 63 1.38 -7.12 7.40
C MET A 63 0.12 -6.73 8.19
N GLY A 64 -0.48 -7.72 8.84
CA GLY A 64 -1.69 -7.57 9.64
C GLY A 64 -1.46 -7.99 11.10
N PRO A 65 -2.55 -8.21 11.86
CA PRO A 65 -2.47 -8.74 13.22
C PRO A 65 -1.60 -10.00 13.30
N ASP A 66 -0.81 -10.11 14.37
CA ASP A 66 0.14 -11.20 14.63
C ASP A 66 1.25 -11.40 13.59
N GLY A 67 1.43 -10.49 12.63
CA GLY A 67 2.56 -10.58 11.68
C GLY A 67 3.92 -10.30 12.32
N ASN A 68 3.93 -9.57 13.45
CA ASN A 68 5.08 -9.35 14.34
C ASN A 68 6.36 -8.87 13.64
N ALA A 69 6.26 -7.98 12.65
CA ALA A 69 7.44 -7.35 12.05
C ALA A 69 8.37 -6.80 13.14
N HIS A 70 9.66 -7.16 13.08
CA HIS A 70 10.69 -6.79 14.06
C HIS A 70 10.52 -7.38 15.48
N GLY A 71 9.61 -8.35 15.66
CA GLY A 71 9.40 -9.09 16.90
C GLY A 71 9.74 -10.57 16.79
N PRO A 72 9.65 -11.33 17.90
CA PRO A 72 9.64 -12.78 17.82
C PRO A 72 8.40 -13.28 17.05
N ASP A 73 8.54 -14.45 16.44
CA ASP A 73 7.48 -15.10 15.65
C ASP A 73 6.97 -14.26 14.47
N GLU A 74 7.86 -13.46 13.85
CA GLU A 74 7.58 -12.76 12.60
C GLU A 74 7.15 -13.77 11.51
N LYS A 75 6.01 -13.50 10.88
CA LYS A 75 5.41 -14.43 9.91
C LYS A 75 4.57 -13.72 8.87
N LEU A 76 4.42 -14.39 7.73
CA LEU A 76 3.64 -13.92 6.60
C LEU A 76 2.34 -14.72 6.49
N HIS A 77 1.20 -14.02 6.39
CA HIS A 77 -0.06 -14.67 6.04
C HIS A 77 -0.11 -14.90 4.51
N VAL A 78 0.18 -16.13 4.07
CA VAL A 78 0.31 -16.48 2.64
C VAL A 78 -0.95 -16.12 1.84
N PRO A 79 -2.18 -16.52 2.24
CA PRO A 79 -3.37 -16.16 1.46
C PRO A 79 -3.60 -14.65 1.31
N ALA A 80 -3.25 -13.86 2.33
CA ALA A 80 -3.38 -12.40 2.25
C ALA A 80 -2.35 -11.79 1.28
N SER A 81 -1.16 -12.40 1.20
CA SER A 81 -0.09 -11.94 0.31
C SER A 81 -0.37 -12.29 -1.15
N GLU A 82 -0.99 -13.45 -1.41
CA GLU A 82 -1.48 -13.83 -2.74
C GLU A 82 -2.59 -12.88 -3.20
N ASN A 83 -3.57 -12.61 -2.35
CA ASN A 83 -4.64 -11.66 -2.61
C ASN A 83 -4.12 -10.23 -2.86
N LEU A 84 -3.15 -9.77 -2.06
CA LEU A 84 -2.48 -8.49 -2.26
C LEU A 84 -1.78 -8.44 -3.63
N THR A 85 -1.10 -9.51 -4.02
CA THR A 85 -0.40 -9.60 -5.31
C THR A 85 -1.39 -9.49 -6.48
N LEU A 86 -2.56 -10.12 -6.38
CA LEU A 86 -3.63 -9.95 -7.37
C LEU A 86 -4.14 -8.50 -7.41
N ALA A 87 -4.41 -7.88 -6.26
CA ALA A 87 -4.90 -6.51 -6.18
C ALA A 87 -3.91 -5.51 -6.82
N ILE A 88 -2.61 -5.65 -6.57
CA ILE A 88 -1.56 -4.85 -7.20
C ILE A 88 -1.53 -5.08 -8.71
N SER A 89 -1.63 -6.34 -9.16
CA SER A 89 -1.64 -6.67 -10.59
C SER A 89 -2.83 -6.02 -11.32
N LEU A 90 -4.01 -6.03 -10.70
CA LEU A 90 -5.21 -5.38 -11.23
C LEU A 90 -5.08 -3.86 -11.26
N ALA A 91 -4.49 -3.25 -10.23
CA ALA A 91 -4.19 -1.82 -10.21
C ALA A 91 -3.23 -1.40 -11.34
N LEU A 92 -2.16 -2.16 -11.55
CA LEU A 92 -1.20 -1.90 -12.64
C LEU A 92 -1.85 -2.07 -14.02
N ASN A 93 -2.65 -3.12 -14.22
CA ASN A 93 -3.40 -3.31 -15.46
C ASN A 93 -4.44 -2.21 -15.72
N ALA A 94 -4.99 -1.59 -14.67
CA ALA A 94 -5.90 -0.45 -14.82
C ALA A 94 -5.19 0.85 -15.21
N LEU A 95 -3.87 0.94 -15.03
CA LEU A 95 -3.05 2.04 -15.54
C LEU A 95 -2.62 1.84 -16.99
N SER A 96 -2.42 0.58 -17.42
CA SER A 96 -1.97 0.28 -18.78
C SER A 96 -3.07 0.37 -19.84
N LYS A 97 -4.34 0.38 -19.44
CA LYS A 97 -5.51 0.48 -20.35
C LYS A 97 -5.98 1.93 -20.58
N GLY A 98 -5.06 2.89 -20.55
CA GLY A 98 -5.30 4.27 -20.98
C GLY A 98 -5.37 4.40 -22.49
#